data_AF-A0A088E4Y9-F1
#
_entry.id   AF-A0A088E4Y9-F1
#
_cell.length_a   1.000
_cell.length_b   1.000
_cell.length_c   1.000
_cell.angle_alpha   90.00
_cell.angle_beta   90.00
_cell.angle_gamma   90.00
#
_symmetry.space_group_name_H-M   'P 1'
#
loop_
_entity.id
_entity.type
_entity.pdbx_description
1 polymer ?
#
loop_
_entity_poly.entity_id
_entity_poly.type
_entity_poly.pdbx_seq_one_letter_code
_entity_poly.pdbx_strand_id
1 'polypeptide(L)' 'MRKTLVRLDENIYRELVRLSLKEYGNTRHISDVLNELLRKQLAEGRRKKVEMKISVKVEGAENLTPEEIDRLAEDAYSGS' A
#
# COMPACT_ATOMS: atom_id res chain seq x y z
N MET A 1 -4.48 13.67 -0.11
CA MET A 1 -4.13 12.46 0.68
C MET A 1 -5.13 11.37 0.35
N ARG A 2 -4.68 10.18 -0.07
CA ARG A 2 -5.56 9.01 -0.24
C ARG A 2 -5.44 8.13 1.01
N LYS A 3 -6.55 7.54 1.47
CA LYS A 3 -6.54 6.58 2.58
C LYS A 3 -6.22 5.20 2.02
N THR A 4 -5.11 4.62 2.44
CA THR A 4 -4.67 3.28 2.03
C THR A 4 -4.47 2.43 3.27
N LEU A 5 -5.02 1.22 3.26
CA LEU A 5 -4.73 0.23 4.30
C LEU A 5 -3.58 -0.66 3.83
N VAL A 6 -2.52 -0.72 4.63
CA VAL A 6 -1.32 -1.52 4.34
C VAL A 6 -1.09 -2.47 5.51
N ARG A 7 -0.82 -3.74 5.21
CA ARG A 7 -0.38 -4.71 6.22
C ARG A 7 1.14 -4.68 6.31
N LEU A 8 1.67 -4.52 7.51
CA LEU A 8 3.10 -4.46 7.79
C LEU A 8 3.45 -5.60 8.72
N ASP A 9 4.60 -6.23 8.46
CA ASP A 9 5.19 -7.16 9.41
C ASP A 9 5.63 -6.41 10.67
N GLU A 10 5.66 -7.10 11.80
CA GLU A 10 5.91 -6.49 13.11
C GLU A 10 7.26 -5.76 13.17
N ASN A 11 8.31 -6.36 12.59
CA ASN A 11 9.63 -5.74 12.49
C ASN A 11 9.61 -4.44 11.68
N ILE A 12 8.87 -4.39 10.57
CA ILE A 12 8.73 -3.20 9.73
C ILE A 12 7.97 -2.11 10.48
N TYR A 13 6.86 -2.47 11.13
CA TYR A 13 6.07 -1.51 11.93
C TYR A 13 6.90 -0.89 13.05
N ARG A 14 7.67 -1.71 13.80
CA ARG A 14 8.54 -1.23 14.88
C ARG A 14 9.59 -0.24 14.36
N GLU A 15 10.18 -0.50 13.21
CA GLU A 15 11.18 0.40 12.63
C GLU A 15 10.54 1.73 12.18
N LEU A 16 9.35 1.70 11.58
CA LEU A 16 8.62 2.92 11.23
C LEU A 16 8.23 3.75 12.46
N VAL A 17 7.78 3.11 13.55
CA VAL A 17 7.50 3.78 14.82
C VAL A 17 8.77 4.46 15.36
N ARG A 18 9.89 3.74 15.37
CA ARG A 18 11.18 4.25 15.84
C ARG A 18 11.62 5.48 15.05
N LEU A 19 11.51 5.42 13.73
CA LEU A 19 11.84 6.53 12.84
C LEU A 19 10.88 7.72 13.04
N SER A 20 9.58 7.48 13.16
CA SER A 20 8.58 8.54 13.40
C SER A 20 8.84 9.25 14.73
N LEU A 21 9.17 8.50 15.79
CA LEU A 21 9.56 9.09 17.08
C LEU A 21 10.86 9.87 17.00
N LYS A 22 11.84 9.37 16.23
CA LYS A 22 13.15 10.02 16.09
C LYS A 22 13.06 11.34 15.31
N GLU A 23 12.34 11.36 14.19
CA GLU A 23 12.30 12.51 13.28
C GLU A 23 11.23 13.53 13.68
N TYR A 24 10.08 13.08 14.23
CA TYR A 24 8.93 13.95 14.52
C TYR A 24 8.53 13.99 16.00
N GLY A 25 9.19 13.22 16.87
CA GLY A 25 8.88 13.15 18.31
C GLY A 25 7.55 12.46 18.63
N ASN A 26 6.82 11.96 17.63
CA ASN A 26 5.52 11.33 17.83
C ASN A 26 5.19 10.32 16.71
N THR A 27 4.20 9.46 16.93
CA THR A 27 3.80 8.39 16.00
C THR A 27 2.74 8.79 14.98
N ARG A 28 2.22 10.03 15.03
CA ARG A 28 1.20 10.50 14.06
C ARG A 28 1.77 10.68 12.65
N HIS A 29 3.10 10.74 12.53
CA HIS A 29 3.83 10.92 11.27
C HIS A 29 4.35 9.61 10.66
N ILE A 30 3.89 8.44 11.12
CA ILE A 30 4.28 7.15 10.53
C ILE A 30 3.98 7.10 9.02
N SER A 31 2.84 7.66 8.59
CA SER A 31 2.49 7.75 7.17
C SER A 31 3.45 8.63 6.38
N ASP A 32 3.97 9.70 6.96
CA ASP A 32 4.93 10.59 6.31
C ASP A 32 6.27 9.88 6.12
N VAL A 33 6.77 9.24 7.18
CA VAL A 33 7.99 8.42 7.14
C VAL A 33 7.88 7.31 6.09
N LEU A 34 6.76 6.57 6.07
CA LEU A 34 6.53 5.52 5.08
C LEU A 34 6.56 6.07 3.65
N ASN A 35 5.87 7.19 3.42
CA ASN A 35 5.82 7.82 2.09
C ASN A 35 7.19 8.32 1.63
N GLU A 36 8.00 8.91 2.52
CA GLU A 36 9.35 9.35 2.18
C GLU A 36 10.28 8.20 1.80
N LEU A 37 10.23 7.09 2.55
CA LEU A 37 11.00 5.89 2.24
C LEU A 37 10.60 5.30 0.89
N LEU A 38 9.29 5.20 0.62
CA LEU A 38 8.77 4.73 -0.66
C LEU A 38 9.18 5.65 -1.82
N ARG A 39 9.12 6.97 -1.63
CA ARG A 39 9.57 7.94 -2.65
C ARG A 39 11.05 7.77 -3.00
N LYS A 40 11.92 7.62 -1.98
CA LYS A 40 13.36 7.39 -2.21
C LYS A 40 13.59 6.10 -3.01
N GLN A 41 12.95 5.00 -2.61
CA GLN A 41 13.09 3.73 -3.31
C GLN A 41 12.55 3.74 -4.75
N LEU A 42 11.42 4.42 -4.99
CA LEU A 42 10.85 4.56 -6.32
C LEU A 42 11.66 5.51 -7.22
N ALA A 43 12.24 6.57 -6.65
CA ALA A 43 13.10 7.52 -7.37
C ALA A 43 14.46 6.93 -7.76
N GLU A 44 15.00 6.00 -6.97
CA GLU A 44 16.26 5.30 -7.23
C GLU A 44 16.20 4.30 -8.41
N GLY A 45 15.10 4.28 -9.19
CA GLY A 45 15.05 3.63 -10.50
C GLY A 45 15.10 2.10 -10.49
N ARG A 46 15.11 1.47 -9.31
CA ARG A 46 14.99 0.01 -9.20
C ARG A 46 13.54 -0.40 -9.45
N ARG A 47 13.12 -0.35 -10.71
CA ARG A 47 11.96 -1.11 -11.22
C ARG A 47 12.27 -2.61 -11.16
N LYS A 48 12.48 -3.16 -9.96
CA LYS A 48 12.25 -4.58 -9.75
C LYS A 48 10.74 -4.73 -9.92
N LYS A 49 10.29 -5.60 -10.84
CA LYS A 49 8.88 -6.00 -10.94
C LYS A 49 8.45 -6.47 -9.55
N VAL A 50 7.80 -5.60 -8.81
CA VAL A 50 7.11 -5.97 -7.58
C VAL A 50 5.79 -6.52 -8.08
N GLU A 51 5.66 -7.84 -8.12
CA GLU A 51 4.35 -8.48 -8.31
C GLU A 51 3.50 -8.11 -7.09
N MET A 52 2.69 -7.07 -7.26
CA MET A 52 1.76 -6.61 -6.24
C MET A 52 0.51 -7.49 -6.35
N LYS A 53 0.39 -8.50 -5.48
CA LYS A 53 -0.88 -9.22 -5.30
C LYS A 53 -1.85 -8.28 -4.59
N ILE A 54 -2.73 -7.64 -5.36
CA ILE A 54 -3.82 -6.84 -4.80
C ILE A 54 -4.92 -7.80 -4.39
N SER A 55 -5.26 -7.80 -3.11
CA SER A 55 -6.46 -8.48 -2.60
C SER A 55 -7.51 -7.42 -2.28
N VAL A 56 -8.44 -7.20 -3.19
CA VAL A 56 -9.59 -6.33 -2.96
C VAL A 56 -10.68 -7.18 -2.30
N LYS A 57 -11.15 -6.76 -1.12
CA LYS A 57 -12.39 -7.30 -0.54
C LYS A 57 -13.53 -6.44 -1.04
N VAL A 58 -14.38 -7.01 -1.91
CA VAL A 58 -15.61 -6.38 -2.40
C VAL A 58 -16.78 -6.99 -1.63
N GLU A 59 -17.63 -6.16 -1.02
CA GLU A 59 -18.87 -6.63 -0.39
C GLU A 59 -19.78 -7.22 -1.46
N GLY A 60 -20.31 -8.43 -1.24
CA GLY A 60 -21.09 -9.17 -2.24
C GLY A 60 -20.27 -10.01 -3.23
N ALA A 61 -18.94 -10.10 -3.08
CA ALA A 61 -18.07 -10.93 -3.92
C ALA A 61 -18.44 -12.43 -3.93
N GLU A 62 -19.16 -12.90 -2.91
CA GLU A 62 -19.71 -14.25 -2.82
C GLU A 62 -20.77 -14.58 -3.88
N ASN A 63 -21.36 -13.55 -4.51
CA ASN A 63 -22.35 -13.70 -5.58
C ASN A 63 -21.79 -13.33 -6.96
N LEU A 64 -20.51 -12.96 -7.05
CA LEU A 64 -19.87 -12.57 -8.31
C LEU A 64 -19.20 -13.78 -8.96
N THR A 65 -19.41 -13.91 -10.27
CA THR A 65 -18.67 -14.86 -11.08
C THR A 65 -17.21 -14.42 -11.25
N PRO A 66 -16.28 -15.35 -11.51
CA PRO A 66 -14.88 -15.01 -11.77
C PRO A 66 -14.71 -13.92 -12.87
N GLU A 67 -15.56 -13.94 -13.90
CA GLU A 67 -15.55 -13.00 -15.02
C GLU A 67 -15.95 -11.56 -14.62
N GLU A 68 -16.77 -11.41 -13.59
CA GLU A 68 -17.17 -10.10 -13.05
C GLU A 68 -16.09 -9.54 -12.13
N ILE A 69 -15.40 -10.41 -11.39
CA ILE A 69 -14.24 -10.04 -10.57
C ILE A 69 -13.11 -9.53 -11.46
N ASP A 70 -12.83 -10.21 -12.57
CA ASP A 70 -11.79 -9.82 -13.52
C ASP A 70 -12.12 -8.47 -14.20
N ARG A 71 -13.38 -8.25 -14.60
CA ARG A 71 -13.81 -6.94 -15.13
C ARG A 71 -13.65 -5.80 -14.12
N LEU A 72 -14.05 -6.02 -12.87
CA LEU A 72 -13.87 -5.01 -11.80
C LEU A 72 -12.39 -4.70 -11.56
N ALA A 73 -11.52 -5.71 -11.66
CA ALA A 73 -10.09 -5.50 -11.57
C ALA A 73 -9.59 -4.68 -12.78
N GLU A 74 -9.96 -5.04 -14.00
CA GLU A 74 -9.57 -4.32 -15.24
C GLU A 74 -10.04 -2.86 -15.25
N ASP A 75 -11.27 -2.58 -14.84
CA ASP A 75 -11.81 -1.22 -14.76
C ASP A 75 -11.03 -0.36 -13.75
N ALA A 76 -10.63 -0.94 -12.61
CA ALA A 76 -9.79 -0.26 -11.61
C ALA A 76 -8.39 0.08 -12.15
N TYR A 77 -7.88 -0.69 -13.11
CA TYR A 77 -6.59 -0.44 -13.78
C TYR A 77 -6.70 0.51 -14.98
N SER A 78 -7.84 0.53 -15.68
CA SER A 78 -8.01 1.27 -16.95
C SER A 78 -8.45 2.73 -16.76
N GLY A 79 -8.84 3.13 -15.55
CA GLY A 79 -9.30 4.48 -15.20
C GLY A 79 -8.22 5.46 -14.73
N SER A 80 -6.94 5.30 -15.12
CA SER A 80 -5.82 6.20 -14.75
C SER A 80 -5.15 6.85 -15.95
#